data_AF-A0A959T001-F1
#
_entry.id   AF-A0A959T001-F1
#
_cell.length_a   1.000
_cell.length_b   1.000
_cell.length_c   1.000
_cell.angle_alpha   90.00
_cell.angle_beta   90.00
_cell.angle_gamma   90.00
#
_symmetry.space_group_name_H-M   'P 1'
#
loop_
_entity.id
_entity.type
_entity.pdbx_description
1 polymer ?
#
loop_
_entity_poly.entity_id
_entity_poly.type
_entity_poly.pdbx_seq_one_letter_code
_entity_poly.pdbx_strand_id
1 'polypeptide(L)'
;KTCAGYPGTRGYEYQDARWYASMRIDYLKYDWCYTEGINAKEAYATMSNAIKVAGRPIIFSLCEWGSNDPWEWAAPVGHLWRVSGDIYNCFDCIKNWGSWNSWGVTHIIDLRKNIRQFAGPDHWNDFDMMEVGHGMSNNEDRAHFSMWCMLASPLIAGNDLREMKQETIDILTNKEAIAINQDKLGVQAYLYQQKDSIDTWVKPLANGELAICFMNRSKTEQPLNFDWKMSILSDTVSKTTYDFSKINYTIKNIWGNGTMTMAQKSKQRKLPDTSEPIRLNIPGHDVVLLRLKPVVQ
;
A
#
# COMPACT_ATOMS: atom_id res chain seq x y z
N LYS A 1 -27.96 5.59 7.07
CA LYS A 1 -28.02 5.37 5.60
C LYS A 1 -26.62 5.04 5.13
N THR A 2 -26.43 4.32 4.01
CA THR A 2 -25.12 4.25 3.33
C THR A 2 -24.83 5.59 2.64
N CYS A 3 -23.61 5.82 2.16
CA CYS A 3 -23.25 7.04 1.41
C CYS A 3 -24.14 7.28 0.19
N ALA A 4 -24.61 6.22 -0.48
CA ALA A 4 -25.55 6.30 -1.60
C ALA A 4 -27.03 6.41 -1.17
N GLY A 5 -27.32 6.59 0.12
CA GLY A 5 -28.68 6.84 0.63
C GLY A 5 -29.52 5.60 0.96
N TYR A 6 -28.99 4.38 0.78
CA TYR A 6 -29.68 3.12 1.13
C TYR A 6 -29.76 2.91 2.66
N PRO A 7 -30.57 1.95 3.15
CA PRO A 7 -30.59 1.59 4.57
C PRO A 7 -29.16 1.30 5.10
N GLY A 8 -28.82 1.88 6.25
CA GLY A 8 -27.56 1.61 6.94
C GLY A 8 -27.83 0.93 8.27
N THR A 9 -26.78 0.41 8.90
CA THR A 9 -26.90 -0.57 9.99
C THR A 9 -26.95 0.03 11.40
N ARG A 10 -26.75 1.35 11.57
CA ARG A 10 -26.80 2.01 12.88
C ARG A 10 -28.11 1.70 13.62
N GLY A 11 -28.01 1.12 14.83
CA GLY A 11 -29.15 0.69 15.66
C GLY A 11 -29.70 -0.71 15.33
N TYR A 12 -29.18 -1.36 14.29
CA TYR A 12 -29.55 -2.71 13.84
C TYR A 12 -28.33 -3.63 13.73
N GLU A 13 -27.19 -3.27 14.32
CA GLU A 13 -25.89 -3.95 14.16
C GLU A 13 -25.98 -5.46 14.43
N TYR A 14 -26.65 -5.85 15.52
CA TYR A 14 -26.82 -7.26 15.88
C TYR A 14 -27.76 -8.01 14.94
N GLN A 15 -28.79 -7.34 14.41
CA GLN A 15 -29.69 -7.95 13.44
C GLN A 15 -28.96 -8.19 12.13
N ASP A 16 -28.28 -7.16 11.62
CA ASP A 16 -27.57 -7.19 10.35
C ASP A 16 -26.38 -8.15 10.42
N ALA A 17 -25.63 -8.20 11.53
CA ALA A 17 -24.54 -9.16 11.70
C ALA A 17 -25.02 -10.62 11.67
N ARG A 18 -26.16 -10.93 12.32
CA ARG A 18 -26.78 -12.28 12.21
C ARG A 18 -27.21 -12.58 10.78
N TRP A 19 -27.74 -11.59 10.08
CA TRP A 19 -28.11 -11.75 8.68
C TRP A 19 -26.88 -12.00 7.80
N TYR A 20 -25.81 -11.21 7.93
CA TYR A 20 -24.53 -11.43 7.23
C TYR A 20 -23.98 -12.83 7.48
N ALA A 21 -24.00 -13.29 8.74
CA ALA A 21 -23.58 -14.64 9.10
C ALA A 21 -24.45 -15.72 8.43
N SER A 22 -25.78 -15.55 8.41
CA SER A 22 -26.71 -16.48 7.76
C SER A 22 -26.50 -16.56 6.24
N MET A 23 -26.09 -15.45 5.63
CA MET A 23 -25.73 -15.34 4.21
C MET A 23 -24.31 -15.82 3.92
N ARG A 24 -23.56 -16.24 4.94
CA ARG A 24 -22.17 -16.71 4.85
C ARG A 24 -21.20 -15.65 4.32
N ILE A 25 -21.42 -14.37 4.62
CA ILE A 25 -20.49 -13.29 4.30
C ILE A 25 -19.17 -13.48 5.05
N ASP A 26 -18.04 -13.16 4.40
CA ASP A 26 -16.68 -13.32 4.96
C ASP A 26 -15.93 -12.00 5.11
N TYR A 27 -16.45 -10.91 4.56
CA TYR A 27 -15.84 -9.58 4.60
C TYR A 27 -16.93 -8.51 4.69
N LEU A 28 -16.76 -7.55 5.60
CA LEU A 28 -17.63 -6.38 5.75
C LEU A 28 -16.79 -5.10 5.68
N LYS A 29 -17.01 -4.30 4.62
CA LYS A 29 -16.64 -2.88 4.59
C LYS A 29 -17.73 -2.09 5.34
N TYR A 30 -17.34 -1.30 6.34
CA TYR A 30 -18.27 -0.55 7.19
C TYR A 30 -17.98 0.95 7.14
N ASP A 31 -18.82 1.65 6.37
CA ASP A 31 -18.69 3.06 6.02
C ASP A 31 -19.13 4.02 7.14
N TRP A 32 -18.85 5.31 6.97
CA TRP A 32 -19.04 6.35 8.00
C TRP A 32 -19.93 7.53 7.57
N CYS A 33 -20.67 7.42 6.47
CA CYS A 33 -21.63 8.45 6.05
C CYS A 33 -22.84 8.59 7.00
N TYR A 34 -23.36 9.82 7.16
CA TYR A 34 -24.53 10.15 8.01
C TYR A 34 -24.35 9.81 9.50
N THR A 35 -23.20 10.19 10.06
CA THR A 35 -22.73 9.85 11.41
C THR A 35 -22.50 11.07 12.30
N GLU A 36 -23.13 12.21 12.00
CA GLU A 36 -22.96 13.44 12.75
C GLU A 36 -23.26 13.24 14.25
N GLY A 37 -22.32 13.66 15.10
CA GLY A 37 -22.45 13.54 16.56
C GLY A 37 -22.24 12.13 17.13
N ILE A 38 -21.76 11.17 16.33
CA ILE A 38 -21.46 9.81 16.81
C ILE A 38 -19.97 9.67 17.13
N ASN A 39 -19.66 8.97 18.22
CA ASN A 39 -18.31 8.53 18.53
C ASN A 39 -17.90 7.34 17.63
N ALA A 40 -16.85 7.53 16.81
CA ALA A 40 -16.37 6.49 15.88
C ALA A 40 -15.99 5.19 16.59
N LYS A 41 -15.12 5.28 17.61
CA LYS A 41 -14.62 4.11 18.33
C LYS A 41 -15.74 3.26 18.91
N GLU A 42 -16.74 3.88 19.55
CA GLU A 42 -17.88 3.17 20.14
C GLU A 42 -18.79 2.52 19.09
N ALA A 43 -19.07 3.23 18.00
CA ALA A 43 -19.92 2.70 16.93
C ALA A 43 -19.29 1.51 16.21
N TYR A 44 -18.00 1.61 15.87
CA TYR A 44 -17.27 0.51 15.26
C TYR A 44 -17.10 -0.68 16.21
N ALA A 45 -16.86 -0.43 17.51
CA ALA A 45 -16.82 -1.48 18.53
C ALA A 45 -18.17 -2.21 18.65
N THR A 46 -19.29 -1.49 18.51
CA THR A 46 -20.63 -2.09 18.54
C THR A 46 -20.82 -3.10 17.40
N MET A 47 -20.46 -2.73 16.16
CA MET A 47 -20.53 -3.65 15.02
C MET A 47 -19.53 -4.82 15.15
N SER A 48 -18.30 -4.56 15.62
CA SER A 48 -17.32 -5.62 15.91
C SER A 48 -17.89 -6.67 16.88
N ASN A 49 -18.53 -6.23 17.96
CA ASN A 49 -19.17 -7.12 18.92
C ASN A 49 -20.37 -7.87 18.31
N ALA A 50 -21.18 -7.20 17.48
CA ALA A 50 -22.28 -7.83 16.78
C ALA A 50 -21.81 -8.97 15.84
N ILE A 51 -20.72 -8.77 15.10
CA ILE A 51 -20.08 -9.80 14.27
C ILE A 51 -19.62 -10.98 15.12
N LYS A 52 -18.92 -10.71 16.24
CA LYS A 52 -18.44 -11.76 17.16
C LYS A 52 -19.60 -12.60 17.71
N VAL A 53 -20.70 -11.96 18.12
CA VAL A 53 -21.90 -12.64 18.63
C VAL A 53 -22.63 -13.44 17.55
N ALA A 54 -22.60 -12.99 16.29
CA ALA A 54 -23.17 -13.72 15.17
C ALA A 54 -22.45 -15.06 14.86
N GLY A 55 -21.22 -15.25 15.38
CA GLY A 55 -20.54 -16.55 15.43
C GLY A 55 -19.87 -17.00 14.13
N ARG A 56 -19.93 -16.20 13.05
CA ARG A 56 -19.17 -16.42 11.81
C ARG A 56 -17.95 -15.49 11.78
N PRO A 57 -16.74 -15.99 11.47
CA PRO A 57 -15.59 -15.14 11.19
C PRO A 57 -15.85 -14.23 9.98
N ILE A 58 -15.72 -12.92 10.17
CA ILE A 58 -15.88 -11.90 9.10
C ILE A 58 -14.72 -10.91 9.24
N ILE A 59 -13.99 -10.68 8.16
CA ILE A 59 -13.01 -9.60 8.09
C ILE A 59 -13.75 -8.27 8.16
N PHE A 60 -13.45 -7.50 9.20
CA PHE A 60 -14.06 -6.21 9.46
C PHE A 60 -13.14 -5.07 9.02
N SER A 61 -13.54 -4.38 7.95
CA SER A 61 -12.84 -3.25 7.31
C SER A 61 -13.55 -1.94 7.65
N LEU A 62 -12.85 -1.06 8.36
CA LEU A 62 -13.38 0.21 8.82
C LEU A 62 -13.16 1.30 7.75
N CYS A 63 -14.19 2.07 7.44
CA CYS A 63 -14.15 3.10 6.41
C CYS A 63 -14.67 4.45 6.95
N GLU A 64 -13.94 5.04 7.91
CA GLU A 64 -14.16 6.40 8.41
C GLU A 64 -13.10 7.42 7.96
N TRP A 65 -12.34 7.02 6.93
CA TRP A 65 -11.43 7.87 6.17
C TRP A 65 -10.22 8.41 6.96
N GLY A 66 -9.92 7.85 8.13
CA GLY A 66 -8.84 8.31 8.99
C GLY A 66 -9.16 9.62 9.70
N SER A 67 -10.45 9.94 9.87
CA SER A 67 -10.92 11.24 10.40
C SER A 67 -10.84 11.31 11.93
N ASN A 68 -10.86 10.14 12.58
CA ASN A 68 -10.78 9.99 14.03
C ASN A 68 -9.56 9.14 14.44
N ASP A 69 -8.48 9.18 13.65
CA ASP A 69 -7.21 8.51 13.92
C ASP A 69 -7.35 7.00 14.27
N PRO A 70 -7.96 6.18 13.39
CA PRO A 70 -8.31 4.78 13.65
C PRO A 70 -7.10 3.92 13.98
N TRP A 71 -5.92 4.27 13.49
CA TRP A 71 -4.67 3.61 13.84
C TRP A 71 -4.39 3.61 15.36
N GLU A 72 -4.96 4.54 16.14
CA GLU A 72 -4.77 4.58 17.59
C GLU A 72 -5.73 3.66 18.38
N TRP A 73 -6.81 3.18 17.77
CA TRP A 73 -7.87 2.47 18.52
C TRP A 73 -8.54 1.29 17.81
N ALA A 74 -8.36 1.13 16.49
CA ALA A 74 -9.11 0.18 15.68
C ALA A 74 -8.53 -1.24 15.70
N ALA A 75 -7.26 -1.43 16.10
CA ALA A 75 -6.62 -2.75 16.17
C ALA A 75 -7.41 -3.82 16.97
N PRO A 76 -7.98 -3.54 18.17
CA PRO A 76 -8.85 -4.50 18.86
C PRO A 76 -10.28 -4.60 18.30
N VAL A 77 -10.64 -3.75 17.34
CA VAL A 77 -12.01 -3.59 16.80
C VAL A 77 -12.17 -4.28 15.45
N GLY A 78 -11.25 -4.09 14.51
CA GLY A 78 -11.27 -4.68 13.18
C GLY A 78 -9.89 -5.02 12.65
N HIS A 79 -9.82 -5.36 11.38
CA HIS A 79 -8.63 -5.97 10.76
C HIS A 79 -7.91 -5.03 9.79
N LEU A 80 -8.59 -3.97 9.36
CA LEU A 80 -8.04 -2.91 8.51
C LEU A 80 -8.91 -1.66 8.62
N TRP A 81 -8.31 -0.50 8.40
CA TRP A 81 -9.01 0.80 8.46
C TRP A 81 -8.51 1.75 7.39
N ARG A 82 -9.45 2.37 6.68
CA ARG A 82 -9.16 3.44 5.72
C ARG A 82 -8.43 4.58 6.41
N VAL A 83 -7.30 4.99 5.86
CA VAL A 83 -6.48 6.05 6.45
C VAL A 83 -6.73 7.42 5.83
N SER A 84 -7.40 7.51 4.69
CA SER A 84 -7.70 8.78 4.01
C SER A 84 -9.11 8.80 3.46
N GLY A 85 -9.54 9.97 2.97
CA GLY A 85 -10.63 10.06 1.99
C GLY A 85 -10.32 9.26 0.72
N ASP A 86 -11.31 9.15 -0.18
CA ASP A 86 -11.24 8.22 -1.30
C ASP A 86 -10.11 8.55 -2.28
N ILE A 87 -9.50 7.50 -2.83
CA ILE A 87 -8.54 7.65 -3.93
C ILE A 87 -9.26 8.14 -5.20
N TYR A 88 -8.52 8.88 -6.03
CA TYR A 88 -8.90 9.22 -7.39
C TYR A 88 -7.89 8.60 -8.36
N ASN A 89 -8.33 8.28 -9.57
CA ASN A 89 -7.52 7.70 -10.64
C ASN A 89 -6.51 8.69 -11.26
N CYS A 90 -5.68 9.31 -10.43
CA CYS A 90 -4.58 10.19 -10.81
C CYS A 90 -3.40 10.01 -9.85
N PHE A 91 -2.20 10.36 -10.32
CA PHE A 91 -0.99 10.15 -9.54
C PHE A 91 -0.77 11.24 -8.47
N ASP A 92 -0.73 12.51 -8.88
CA ASP A 92 -0.29 13.65 -8.08
C ASP A 92 -1.35 14.75 -7.94
N CYS A 93 -2.64 14.40 -8.12
CA CYS A 93 -3.74 15.38 -8.17
C CYS A 93 -4.68 15.32 -6.95
N ILE A 94 -5.54 16.33 -6.83
CA ILE A 94 -6.68 16.34 -5.92
C ILE A 94 -7.92 16.59 -6.75
N LYS A 95 -8.93 15.73 -6.61
CA LYS A 95 -10.24 15.90 -7.24
C LYS A 95 -11.21 16.50 -6.23
N ASN A 96 -11.68 17.71 -6.49
CA ASN A 96 -12.69 18.39 -5.68
C ASN A 96 -14.10 18.09 -6.22
N TRP A 97 -15.00 17.65 -5.33
CA TRP A 97 -16.41 17.34 -5.61
C TRP A 97 -17.39 18.37 -5.03
N GLY A 98 -16.90 19.55 -4.64
CA GLY A 98 -17.63 20.62 -3.98
C GLY A 98 -17.61 20.48 -2.46
N SER A 99 -18.23 19.42 -1.93
CA SER A 99 -18.34 19.19 -0.48
C SER A 99 -17.23 18.33 0.12
N TRP A 100 -16.45 17.63 -0.71
CA TRP A 100 -15.35 16.77 -0.29
C TRP A 100 -14.32 16.59 -1.41
N ASN A 101 -13.16 16.01 -1.08
CA ASN A 101 -12.06 15.77 -2.02
C ASN A 101 -11.68 14.29 -2.08
N SER A 102 -11.41 13.80 -3.29
CA SER A 102 -10.63 12.58 -3.53
C SER A 102 -9.16 12.93 -3.78
N TRP A 103 -8.27 11.98 -3.49
CA TRP A 103 -6.83 12.19 -3.47
C TRP A 103 -6.12 11.29 -4.46
N GLY A 104 -5.14 11.82 -5.20
CA GLY A 104 -4.25 11.01 -6.01
C GLY A 104 -3.31 10.15 -5.17
N VAL A 105 -2.68 9.18 -5.82
CA VAL A 105 -1.76 8.20 -5.24
C VAL A 105 -0.76 8.84 -4.27
N THR A 106 -0.02 9.85 -4.70
CA THR A 106 1.05 10.43 -3.88
C THR A 106 0.52 11.27 -2.72
N HIS A 107 -0.67 11.87 -2.85
CA HIS A 107 -1.29 12.62 -1.77
C HIS A 107 -1.69 11.72 -0.60
N ILE A 108 -2.25 10.54 -0.88
CA ILE A 108 -2.59 9.57 0.17
C ILE A 108 -1.32 9.12 0.91
N ILE A 109 -0.25 8.81 0.17
CA ILE A 109 1.03 8.40 0.75
C ILE A 109 1.57 9.47 1.71
N ASP A 110 1.55 10.74 1.29
CA ASP A 110 2.09 11.84 2.09
C ASP A 110 1.28 12.11 3.37
N LEU A 111 -0.06 12.00 3.30
CA LEU A 111 -0.95 12.21 4.45
C LEU A 111 -0.63 11.25 5.61
N ARG A 112 -0.09 10.06 5.32
CA ARG A 112 -0.04 8.92 6.26
C ARG A 112 1.34 8.27 6.39
N LYS A 113 2.40 9.05 6.17
CA LYS A 113 3.79 8.59 6.35
C LYS A 113 4.18 8.25 7.80
N ASN A 114 3.45 8.76 8.80
CA ASN A 114 3.82 8.69 10.22
C ASN A 114 2.99 7.69 11.05
N ILE A 115 2.20 6.81 10.42
CA ILE A 115 1.28 5.88 11.11
C ILE A 115 1.69 4.41 10.97
N ARG A 116 2.87 4.13 10.39
CA ARG A 116 3.33 2.77 10.12
C ARG A 116 3.50 1.90 11.37
N GLN A 117 3.82 2.50 12.52
CA GLN A 117 3.99 1.80 13.80
C GLN A 117 2.70 1.18 14.33
N PHE A 118 1.55 1.59 13.78
CA PHE A 118 0.24 1.10 14.17
C PHE A 118 -0.29 -0.01 13.24
N ALA A 119 0.46 -0.40 12.21
CA ALA A 119 0.08 -1.48 11.30
C ALA A 119 0.99 -2.69 11.48
N GLY A 120 0.41 -3.88 11.32
CA GLY A 120 1.09 -5.15 11.46
C GLY A 120 0.17 -6.33 11.19
N PRO A 121 0.66 -7.57 11.42
CA PRO A 121 -0.19 -8.77 11.33
C PRO A 121 -1.52 -8.60 12.06
N ASP A 122 -2.60 -8.95 11.37
CA ASP A 122 -4.00 -8.85 11.80
C ASP A 122 -4.62 -7.44 11.86
N HIS A 123 -3.88 -6.37 11.52
CA HIS A 123 -4.40 -5.00 11.60
C HIS A 123 -3.65 -4.03 10.65
N TRP A 124 -4.32 -3.59 9.57
CA TRP A 124 -3.65 -2.90 8.46
C TRP A 124 -4.16 -1.47 8.20
N ASN A 125 -3.23 -0.57 7.88
CA ASN A 125 -3.56 0.71 7.28
C ASN A 125 -4.07 0.47 5.84
N ASP A 126 -5.31 0.86 5.56
CA ASP A 126 -5.94 0.74 4.25
C ASP A 126 -5.84 2.06 3.48
N PHE A 127 -5.00 2.07 2.44
CA PHE A 127 -4.76 3.24 1.58
C PHE A 127 -5.83 3.39 0.49
N ASP A 128 -6.96 2.69 0.62
CA ASP A 128 -8.04 2.56 -0.35
C ASP A 128 -7.70 1.59 -1.50
N MET A 129 -8.71 1.33 -2.33
CA MET A 129 -8.61 0.45 -3.49
C MET A 129 -7.51 0.85 -4.47
N MET A 130 -7.12 -0.08 -5.34
CA MET A 130 -6.16 0.17 -6.41
C MET A 130 -6.84 0.67 -7.68
N GLU A 131 -6.37 1.79 -8.22
CA GLU A 131 -6.84 2.43 -9.47
C GLU A 131 -6.10 1.91 -10.72
N VAL A 132 -5.38 0.80 -10.59
CA VAL A 132 -4.56 0.23 -11.67
C VAL A 132 -5.43 -0.15 -12.88
N GLY A 133 -5.12 0.39 -14.05
CA GLY A 133 -5.90 0.20 -15.27
C GLY A 133 -7.14 1.07 -15.38
N HIS A 134 -7.33 2.04 -14.48
CA HIS A 134 -8.50 2.93 -14.45
C HIS A 134 -8.22 4.35 -14.98
N GLY A 135 -7.19 4.52 -15.82
CA GLY A 135 -6.98 5.77 -16.59
C GLY A 135 -5.62 6.46 -16.39
N MET A 136 -4.83 6.03 -15.41
CA MET A 136 -3.45 6.47 -15.26
C MET A 136 -2.54 5.83 -16.33
N SER A 137 -1.34 6.39 -16.52
CA SER A 137 -0.33 5.77 -17.38
C SER A 137 0.19 4.46 -16.77
N ASN A 138 0.78 3.59 -17.60
CA ASN A 138 1.37 2.33 -17.13
C ASN A 138 2.45 2.54 -16.06
N ASN A 139 3.21 3.63 -16.16
CA ASN A 139 4.22 4.00 -15.17
C ASN A 139 3.58 4.34 -13.82
N GLU A 140 2.54 5.15 -13.83
CA GLU A 140 1.78 5.55 -12.64
C GLU A 140 1.08 4.35 -12.00
N ASP A 141 0.47 3.48 -12.81
CA ASP A 141 -0.14 2.22 -12.35
C ASP A 141 0.90 1.32 -11.65
N ARG A 142 2.09 1.17 -12.25
CA ARG A 142 3.19 0.40 -11.68
C ARG A 142 3.69 1.02 -10.38
N ALA A 143 3.83 2.34 -10.35
CA ALA A 143 4.25 3.08 -9.15
C ALA A 143 3.22 2.94 -8.02
N HIS A 144 1.94 3.12 -8.33
CA HIS A 144 0.83 2.95 -7.40
C HIS A 144 0.79 1.54 -6.81
N PHE A 145 0.80 0.50 -7.65
CA PHE A 145 0.79 -0.89 -7.18
C PHE A 145 2.02 -1.21 -6.32
N SER A 146 3.20 -0.74 -6.74
CA SER A 146 4.45 -0.93 -5.99
C SER A 146 4.38 -0.28 -4.61
N MET A 147 3.83 0.94 -4.52
CA MET A 147 3.69 1.63 -3.26
C MET A 147 2.66 0.97 -2.34
N TRP A 148 1.54 0.47 -2.86
CA TRP A 148 0.58 -0.29 -2.04
C TRP A 148 1.21 -1.59 -1.51
N CYS A 149 2.05 -2.24 -2.32
CA CYS A 149 2.84 -3.38 -1.87
C CYS A 149 3.83 -3.00 -0.77
N MET A 150 4.57 -1.90 -0.95
CA MET A 150 5.54 -1.40 0.02
C MET A 150 4.88 -0.99 1.34
N LEU A 151 3.70 -0.38 1.26
CA LEU A 151 2.98 0.14 2.42
C LEU A 151 2.21 -0.94 3.20
N ALA A 152 2.25 -2.20 2.75
CA ALA A 152 1.43 -3.28 3.28
C ALA A 152 -0.08 -2.95 3.29
N SER A 153 -0.53 -2.17 2.30
CA SER A 153 -1.94 -1.85 2.11
C SER A 153 -2.70 -3.08 1.60
N PRO A 154 -4.00 -3.24 1.89
CA PRO A 154 -4.86 -4.18 1.20
C PRO A 154 -4.80 -3.99 -0.32
N LEU A 155 -4.66 -5.10 -1.06
CA LEU A 155 -4.61 -5.10 -2.52
C LEU A 155 -5.99 -5.44 -3.09
N ILE A 156 -6.92 -4.48 -3.04
CA ILE A 156 -8.28 -4.63 -3.59
C ILE A 156 -8.35 -3.88 -4.93
N ALA A 157 -8.56 -4.61 -6.03
CA ALA A 157 -8.65 -4.01 -7.35
C ALA A 157 -9.95 -3.20 -7.52
N GLY A 158 -9.85 -1.95 -7.96
CA GLY A 158 -10.99 -1.04 -8.18
C GLY A 158 -11.44 -0.94 -9.64
N ASN A 159 -10.86 -1.72 -10.55
CA ASN A 159 -11.10 -1.67 -11.99
C ASN A 159 -12.09 -2.76 -12.46
N ASP A 160 -12.51 -2.70 -13.74
CA ASP A 160 -13.30 -3.76 -14.36
C ASP A 160 -12.41 -4.93 -14.79
N LEU A 161 -12.49 -6.03 -14.04
CA LEU A 161 -11.67 -7.23 -14.28
C LEU A 161 -11.96 -7.91 -15.64
N ARG A 162 -13.10 -7.64 -16.27
CA ARG A 162 -13.52 -8.26 -17.54
C ARG A 162 -12.83 -7.61 -18.74
N GLU A 163 -12.36 -6.38 -18.58
CA GLU A 163 -11.83 -5.54 -19.66
C GLU A 163 -10.38 -5.11 -19.40
N MET A 164 -9.67 -5.80 -18.51
CA MET A 164 -8.27 -5.50 -18.22
C MET A 164 -7.39 -5.72 -19.45
N LYS A 165 -6.58 -4.71 -19.76
CA LYS A 165 -5.48 -4.86 -20.73
C LYS A 165 -4.39 -5.76 -20.13
N GLN A 166 -3.58 -6.37 -21.00
CA GLN A 166 -2.51 -7.26 -20.56
C GLN A 166 -1.55 -6.54 -19.60
N GLU A 167 -1.25 -5.27 -19.85
CA GLU A 167 -0.41 -4.46 -18.98
C GLU A 167 -0.96 -4.32 -17.55
N THR A 168 -2.27 -4.15 -17.42
CA THR A 168 -2.97 -4.09 -16.12
C THR A 168 -2.88 -5.43 -15.41
N ILE A 169 -3.07 -6.53 -16.13
CA ILE A 169 -2.94 -7.90 -15.60
C ILE A 169 -1.50 -8.13 -15.11
N ASP A 170 -0.50 -7.77 -15.92
CA ASP A 170 0.92 -7.96 -15.59
C ASP A 170 1.31 -7.19 -14.32
N ILE A 171 0.74 -6.00 -14.10
CA ILE A 171 0.94 -5.23 -12.86
C ILE A 171 0.26 -5.93 -11.68
N LEU A 172 -1.05 -6.17 -11.78
CA LEU A 172 -1.86 -6.70 -10.67
C LEU A 172 -1.50 -8.13 -10.28
N THR A 173 -0.87 -8.90 -11.18
CA THR A 173 -0.50 -10.31 -10.95
C THR A 173 1.00 -10.53 -10.78
N ASN A 174 1.80 -9.46 -10.65
CA ASN A 174 3.23 -9.60 -10.40
C ASN A 174 3.48 -10.25 -9.02
N LYS A 175 3.77 -11.56 -9.04
CA LYS A 175 3.97 -12.39 -7.84
C LYS A 175 5.09 -11.88 -6.94
N GLU A 176 6.11 -11.24 -7.50
CA GLU A 176 7.26 -10.76 -6.75
C GLU A 176 6.94 -9.47 -5.98
N ALA A 177 6.15 -8.57 -6.58
CA ALA A 177 5.60 -7.40 -5.90
C ALA A 177 4.57 -7.79 -4.83
N ILE A 178 3.66 -8.73 -5.14
CA ILE A 178 2.70 -9.28 -4.17
C ILE A 178 3.44 -9.93 -2.99
N ALA A 179 4.55 -10.65 -3.24
CA ALA A 179 5.34 -11.25 -2.17
C ALA A 179 6.00 -10.22 -1.22
N ILE A 180 6.20 -8.97 -1.67
CA ILE A 180 6.66 -7.86 -0.81
C ILE A 180 5.51 -7.40 0.10
N ASN A 181 4.29 -7.29 -0.44
CA ASN A 181 3.09 -6.97 0.33
C ASN A 181 2.81 -8.04 1.39
N GLN A 182 2.81 -9.30 0.97
CA GLN A 182 2.47 -10.49 1.77
C GLN A 182 3.64 -11.02 2.62
N ASP A 183 4.70 -10.24 2.78
CA ASP A 183 5.85 -10.66 3.59
C ASP A 183 5.45 -10.87 5.06
N LYS A 184 5.92 -11.97 5.65
CA LYS A 184 5.53 -12.41 7.00
C LYS A 184 5.98 -11.47 8.12
N LEU A 185 6.98 -10.62 7.89
CA LEU A 185 7.34 -9.59 8.87
C LEU A 185 6.20 -8.58 9.04
N GLY A 186 5.36 -8.39 8.02
CA GLY A 186 4.14 -7.61 8.12
C GLY A 186 4.34 -6.13 8.41
N VAL A 187 5.52 -5.58 8.14
CA VAL A 187 5.81 -4.16 8.41
C VAL A 187 5.55 -3.29 7.18
N GLN A 188 4.94 -2.13 7.42
CA GLN A 188 4.80 -1.07 6.43
C GLN A 188 6.15 -0.36 6.19
N ALA A 189 6.45 -0.06 4.92
CA ALA A 189 7.64 0.70 4.52
C ALA A 189 7.71 2.09 5.18
N TYR A 190 8.94 2.59 5.33
CA TYR A 190 9.21 3.97 5.72
C TYR A 190 9.94 4.73 4.62
N LEU A 191 9.74 6.05 4.62
CA LEU A 191 10.48 6.95 3.74
C LEU A 191 11.88 7.17 4.33
N TYR A 192 12.90 6.68 3.65
CA TYR A 192 14.30 6.86 4.05
C TYR A 192 14.85 8.23 3.62
N GLN A 193 14.57 8.63 2.38
CA GLN A 193 15.09 9.88 1.83
C GLN A 193 14.18 10.42 0.72
N GLN A 194 14.11 11.74 0.60
CA GLN A 194 13.63 12.43 -0.59
C GLN A 194 14.78 13.25 -1.15
N LYS A 195 15.17 12.98 -2.39
CA LYS A 195 16.28 13.68 -3.05
C LYS A 195 16.03 13.76 -4.54
N ASP A 196 16.20 14.95 -5.11
CA ASP A 196 16.10 15.18 -6.56
C ASP A 196 14.78 14.64 -7.18
N SER A 197 13.66 14.83 -6.48
CA SER A 197 12.33 14.30 -6.83
C SER A 197 12.17 12.77 -6.77
N ILE A 198 13.18 12.05 -6.28
CA ILE A 198 13.10 10.61 -6.02
C ILE A 198 12.89 10.38 -4.52
N ASP A 199 11.79 9.72 -4.20
CA ASP A 199 11.57 9.16 -2.87
C ASP A 199 12.21 7.77 -2.80
N THR A 200 13.03 7.54 -1.77
CA THR A 200 13.57 6.23 -1.44
C THR A 200 12.80 5.66 -0.25
N TRP A 201 11.98 4.65 -0.51
CA TRP A 201 11.21 3.93 0.50
C TRP A 201 11.85 2.59 0.80
N VAL A 202 11.86 2.21 2.08
CA VAL A 202 12.49 0.97 2.56
C VAL A 202 11.47 0.16 3.35
N LYS A 203 11.33 -1.12 3.01
CA LYS A 203 10.50 -2.09 3.73
C LYS A 203 11.40 -3.22 4.22
N PRO A 204 11.67 -3.32 5.53
CA PRO A 204 12.25 -4.54 6.08
C PRO A 204 11.38 -5.75 5.74
N LEU A 205 12.01 -6.86 5.39
CA LEU A 205 11.33 -8.13 5.11
C LEU A 205 11.85 -9.21 6.05
N ALA A 206 11.14 -10.34 6.11
CA ALA A 206 11.58 -11.50 6.88
C ALA A 206 12.97 -12.00 6.45
N ASN A 207 13.66 -12.70 7.36
CA ASN A 207 14.99 -13.31 7.14
C ASN A 207 16.13 -12.29 6.83
N GLY A 208 15.98 -11.04 7.27
CA GLY A 208 16.99 -10.01 7.01
C GLY A 208 17.03 -9.52 5.57
N GLU A 209 16.03 -9.87 4.75
CA GLU A 209 15.81 -9.26 3.44
C GLU A 209 15.25 -7.83 3.59
N LEU A 210 15.23 -7.08 2.49
CA LEU A 210 14.55 -5.79 2.41
C LEU A 210 14.05 -5.52 0.99
N ALA A 211 12.97 -4.75 0.87
CA ALA A 211 12.58 -4.11 -0.38
C ALA A 211 12.92 -2.62 -0.34
N ILE A 212 13.37 -2.10 -1.48
CA ILE A 212 13.65 -0.68 -1.66
C ILE A 212 12.91 -0.21 -2.91
N CYS A 213 12.11 0.83 -2.77
CA CYS A 213 11.40 1.46 -3.87
C CYS A 213 11.95 2.87 -4.09
N PHE A 214 12.50 3.13 -5.27
CA PHE A 214 12.85 4.46 -5.72
C PHE A 214 11.70 4.97 -6.58
N MET A 215 10.93 5.93 -6.08
CA MET A 215 9.77 6.50 -6.78
C MET A 215 10.09 7.89 -7.29
N ASN A 216 10.05 8.08 -8.60
CA ASN A 216 10.18 9.39 -9.22
C ASN A 216 8.85 10.14 -9.16
N ARG A 217 8.79 11.20 -8.36
CA ARG A 217 7.61 12.04 -8.21
C ARG A 217 7.42 13.05 -9.34
N SER A 218 8.45 13.28 -10.16
CA SER A 218 8.38 14.26 -11.23
C SER A 218 7.78 13.66 -12.51
N LYS A 219 7.22 14.52 -13.36
CA LYS A 219 6.65 14.14 -14.66
C LYS A 219 7.70 13.79 -15.73
N THR A 220 8.97 14.04 -15.44
CA THR A 220 10.09 13.83 -16.35
C THR A 220 11.00 12.74 -15.82
N GLU A 221 11.79 12.14 -16.70
CA GLU A 221 12.82 11.17 -16.30
C GLU A 221 13.81 11.81 -15.32
N GLN A 222 14.18 11.07 -14.26
CA GLN A 222 15.18 11.48 -13.28
C GLN A 222 16.31 10.45 -13.17
N PRO A 223 17.58 10.88 -13.08
CA PRO A 223 18.69 9.98 -12.83
C PRO A 223 18.69 9.52 -11.37
N LEU A 224 18.66 8.20 -11.15
CA LEU A 224 18.96 7.57 -9.87
C LEU A 224 20.47 7.29 -9.79
N ASN A 225 21.11 7.83 -8.75
CA ASN A 225 22.46 7.46 -8.36
C ASN A 225 22.46 7.16 -6.86
N PHE A 226 22.56 5.87 -6.51
CA PHE A 226 22.51 5.42 -5.13
C PHE A 226 23.72 4.56 -4.81
N ASP A 227 24.54 5.05 -3.88
CA ASP A 227 25.72 4.36 -3.37
C ASP A 227 25.35 3.59 -2.09
N TRP A 228 25.38 2.27 -2.18
CA TRP A 228 25.05 1.38 -1.08
C TRP A 228 26.00 1.56 0.09
N LYS A 229 27.32 1.64 -0.17
CA LYS A 229 28.36 1.66 0.87
C LYS A 229 28.35 2.96 1.68
N MET A 230 27.76 4.01 1.13
CA MET A 230 27.57 5.31 1.79
C MET A 230 26.26 5.40 2.57
N SER A 231 25.40 4.38 2.52
CA SER A 231 24.07 4.39 3.12
C SER A 231 23.97 3.42 4.28
N ILE A 232 23.48 3.89 5.43
CA ILE A 232 23.08 3.02 6.55
C ILE A 232 21.57 3.18 6.71
N LEU A 233 20.82 2.13 6.44
CA LEU A 233 19.37 2.15 6.59
C LEU A 233 19.02 1.62 7.98
N SER A 234 18.60 2.52 8.87
CA SER A 234 18.15 2.12 10.21
C SER A 234 16.66 2.38 10.37
N ASP A 235 15.99 1.42 10.99
CA ASP A 235 14.56 1.47 11.25
C ASP A 235 14.28 1.19 12.72
N THR A 236 13.71 2.17 13.40
CA THR A 236 13.38 2.09 14.83
C THR A 236 12.16 1.23 15.11
N VAL A 237 11.23 1.10 14.15
CA VAL A 237 9.97 0.36 14.35
C VAL A 237 10.23 -1.14 14.23
N SER A 238 10.93 -1.59 13.17
CA SER A 238 11.32 -3.00 13.01
C SER A 238 12.57 -3.38 13.81
N LYS A 239 13.30 -2.40 14.36
CA LYS A 239 14.60 -2.57 15.03
C LYS A 239 15.65 -3.23 14.14
N THR A 240 15.64 -2.90 12.85
CA THR A 240 16.61 -3.41 11.87
C THR A 240 17.58 -2.32 11.43
N THR A 241 18.85 -2.70 11.24
CA THR A 241 19.87 -1.85 10.61
C THR A 241 20.52 -2.61 9.46
N TYR A 242 20.57 -1.98 8.29
CA TYR A 242 21.24 -2.49 7.10
C TYR A 242 22.48 -1.63 6.84
N ASP A 243 23.64 -2.21 7.11
CA ASP A 243 24.95 -1.63 6.83
C ASP A 243 25.57 -2.35 5.63
N PHE A 244 25.39 -1.77 4.45
CA PHE A 244 25.89 -2.35 3.20
C PHE A 244 27.41 -2.36 3.12
N SER A 245 28.12 -1.61 3.97
CA SER A 245 29.59 -1.72 4.06
C SER A 245 30.05 -3.06 4.61
N LYS A 246 29.22 -3.68 5.48
CA LYS A 246 29.51 -4.93 6.17
C LYS A 246 28.89 -6.16 5.52
N ILE A 247 27.64 -6.04 5.05
CA ILE A 247 26.88 -7.16 4.46
C ILE A 247 26.56 -6.82 3.02
N ASN A 248 26.89 -7.73 2.10
CA ASN A 248 26.53 -7.60 0.69
C ASN A 248 25.16 -8.25 0.44
N TYR A 249 24.36 -7.70 -0.47
CA TYR A 249 23.04 -8.19 -0.82
C TYR A 249 22.92 -8.40 -2.32
N THR A 250 22.39 -9.55 -2.73
CA THR A 250 21.93 -9.74 -4.12
C THR A 250 20.73 -8.83 -4.38
N ILE A 251 20.66 -8.26 -5.58
CA ILE A 251 19.59 -7.33 -5.98
C ILE A 251 18.72 -7.98 -7.06
N LYS A 252 17.41 -7.93 -6.86
CA LYS A 252 16.42 -8.30 -7.88
C LYS A 252 15.53 -7.10 -8.21
N ASN A 253 15.50 -6.69 -9.48
CA ASN A 253 14.51 -5.75 -9.97
C ASN A 253 13.16 -6.47 -10.18
N ILE A 254 12.12 -6.00 -9.52
CA ILE A 254 10.80 -6.63 -9.49
C ILE A 254 10.03 -6.45 -10.82
N TRP A 255 10.33 -5.39 -11.57
CA TRP A 255 9.66 -5.07 -12.84
C TRP A 255 10.50 -5.36 -14.08
N GLY A 256 11.81 -5.57 -13.92
CA GLY A 256 12.78 -5.67 -15.02
C GLY A 256 12.60 -6.84 -16.01
N ASN A 257 11.72 -7.80 -15.71
CA ASN A 257 11.47 -8.94 -16.59
C ASN A 257 10.09 -8.92 -17.28
N GLY A 258 9.11 -8.17 -16.77
CA GLY A 258 7.69 -8.38 -17.12
C GLY A 258 7.11 -7.46 -18.20
N THR A 259 7.61 -6.23 -18.34
CA THR A 259 6.88 -5.19 -19.10
C THR A 259 7.75 -4.40 -20.10
N MET A 260 8.96 -4.88 -20.38
CA MET A 260 9.94 -4.13 -21.17
C MET A 260 10.06 -4.61 -22.62
N THR A 261 10.24 -3.65 -23.54
CA THR A 261 10.64 -3.92 -24.93
C THR A 261 12.06 -4.50 -24.98
N MET A 262 12.42 -5.23 -26.05
CA MET A 262 13.74 -5.86 -26.22
C MET A 262 14.91 -4.87 -26.10
N ALA A 263 14.72 -3.60 -26.47
CA ALA A 263 15.73 -2.55 -26.36
C ALA A 263 15.96 -2.05 -24.91
N GLN A 264 14.96 -2.19 -24.05
CA GLN A 264 15.06 -1.87 -22.62
C GLN A 264 15.69 -3.04 -21.83
N LYS A 265 15.38 -4.28 -22.23
CA LYS A 265 15.98 -5.51 -21.69
C LYS A 265 17.51 -5.55 -21.86
N SER A 266 18.06 -5.00 -22.95
CA SER A 266 19.50 -4.97 -23.20
C SER A 266 20.27 -3.92 -22.37
N LYS A 267 19.59 -2.86 -21.89
CA LYS A 267 20.18 -1.83 -21.01
C LYS A 267 20.10 -2.20 -19.52
N GLN A 268 19.10 -2.97 -19.10
CA GLN A 268 18.98 -3.51 -17.74
C GLN A 268 19.79 -4.82 -17.59
N ARG A 269 21.11 -4.74 -17.84
CA ARG A 269 22.07 -5.76 -17.38
C ARG A 269 21.74 -6.11 -15.93
N LYS A 270 21.79 -7.41 -15.58
CA LYS A 270 21.70 -7.93 -14.20
C LYS A 270 22.20 -6.86 -13.23
N LEU A 271 21.29 -6.27 -12.44
CA LEU A 271 21.72 -5.30 -11.44
C LEU A 271 22.82 -5.97 -10.61
N PRO A 272 23.97 -5.32 -10.42
CA PRO A 272 25.01 -5.85 -9.56
C PRO A 272 24.43 -6.02 -8.14
N ASP A 273 25.12 -6.80 -7.31
CA ASP A 273 24.84 -6.78 -5.89
C ASP A 273 25.18 -5.41 -5.28
N THR A 274 25.04 -5.25 -3.97
CA THR A 274 25.33 -3.98 -3.28
C THR A 274 26.83 -3.63 -3.19
N SER A 275 27.72 -4.34 -3.89
CA SER A 275 29.14 -3.98 -3.97
C SER A 275 29.40 -2.77 -4.87
N GLU A 276 28.50 -2.50 -5.84
CA GLU A 276 28.62 -1.38 -6.77
C GLU A 276 27.41 -0.43 -6.69
N PRO A 277 27.60 0.89 -6.80
CA PRO A 277 26.48 1.84 -6.84
C PRO A 277 25.50 1.53 -7.97
N ILE A 278 24.21 1.75 -7.72
CA ILE A 278 23.19 1.67 -8.76
C ILE A 278 23.07 3.02 -9.48
N ARG A 279 23.15 2.97 -10.82
CA ARG A 279 23.00 4.13 -11.70
C ARG A 279 22.02 3.77 -12.82
N LEU A 280 20.87 4.42 -12.82
CA LEU A 280 19.81 4.20 -13.81
C LEU A 280 18.95 5.45 -13.94
N ASN A 281 18.10 5.49 -14.95
CA ASN A 281 17.10 6.55 -15.08
C ASN A 281 15.72 5.97 -14.75
N ILE A 282 14.93 6.73 -13.98
CA ILE A 282 13.55 6.40 -13.64
C ILE A 282 12.64 7.30 -14.47
N PRO A 283 11.77 6.75 -15.34
CA PRO A 283 10.79 7.55 -16.06
C PRO A 283 9.92 8.42 -15.15
N GLY A 284 9.26 9.42 -15.72
CA GLY A 284 8.32 10.26 -14.97
C GLY A 284 7.19 9.44 -14.35
N HIS A 285 6.86 9.76 -13.10
CA HIS A 285 5.83 9.07 -12.30
C HIS A 285 5.98 7.54 -12.28
N ASP A 286 7.21 7.06 -12.21
CA ASP A 286 7.53 5.63 -12.23
C ASP A 286 8.38 5.21 -11.03
N VAL A 287 8.63 3.92 -10.91
CA VAL A 287 9.38 3.31 -9.83
C VAL A 287 10.46 2.35 -10.31
N VAL A 288 11.52 2.24 -9.53
CA VAL A 288 12.37 1.05 -9.49
C VAL A 288 12.17 0.37 -8.14
N LEU A 289 11.50 -0.78 -8.18
CA LEU A 289 11.27 -1.62 -7.01
C LEU A 289 12.29 -2.76 -6.99
N LEU A 290 13.07 -2.82 -5.92
CA LEU A 290 14.12 -3.80 -5.71
C LEU A 290 13.80 -4.67 -4.50
N ARG A 291 14.15 -5.96 -4.59
CA ARG A 291 14.25 -6.85 -3.44
C ARG A 291 15.70 -7.26 -3.24
N LEU A 292 16.19 -7.08 -2.03
CA LEU A 292 17.56 -7.33 -1.63
C LEU A 292 17.60 -8.52 -0.68
N LYS A 293 18.51 -9.47 -0.95
CA LYS A 293 18.72 -10.64 -0.10
C LYS A 293 20.16 -10.71 0.37
N PRO A 294 20.44 -10.86 1.66
CA PRO A 294 21.80 -10.94 2.16
C PRO A 294 22.53 -12.11 1.50
N VAL A 295 23.76 -11.86 1.04
CA VAL A 295 24.67 -12.91 0.61
C VAL A 295 25.17 -13.58 1.88
N VAL A 296 24.59 -14.73 2.22
CA VAL A 296 25.09 -15.58 3.30
C VAL A 296 26.43 -16.13 2.84
N GLN A 297 27.51 -15.84 3.58
CA GLN A 297 28.81 -16.50 3.40
C GLN A 297 28.76 -17.92 3.95
#